data_AF-Q5LJ43-F1
#
_entry.id   AF-Q5LJ43-F1
#
_cell.length_a   1.000
_cell.length_b   1.000
_cell.length_c   1.000
_cell.angle_alpha   90.00
_cell.angle_beta   90.00
_cell.angle_gamma   90.00
#
_symmetry.space_group_name_H-M   'P 1'
#
loop_
_entity.id
_entity.type
_entity.pdbx_description
1 polymer ?
#
loop_
_entity_poly.entity_id
_entity_poly.type
_entity_poly.pdbx_seq_one_letter_code
_entity_poly.pdbx_strand_id
1 'polypeptide(L)'
;MKPDKKRFAYLAYECDLLSIQKVVNDTCLESVVHLNTYTPLFENQSTNEVSSVNVSTDSPKGFLRGVATENYVYALYSGQIGKNKAIANEVYVFDWEGRAVKRVILDRWGICISVDSNDERLCLMTKETDGGEERYHYYCYQLN
;
A
#
# COMPACT_ATOMS: atom_id res chain seq x y z
N MET A 1 10.72 2.88 -4.94
CA MET A 1 11.67 3.88 -5.48
C MET A 1 11.43 3.96 -6.98
N LYS A 2 11.41 5.16 -7.56
CA LYS A 2 11.35 5.33 -9.02
C LYS A 2 12.58 4.67 -9.65
N PRO A 3 12.49 3.97 -10.79
CA PRO A 3 13.64 3.23 -11.29
C PRO A 3 14.82 4.15 -11.71
N ASP A 4 14.56 5.40 -12.09
CA ASP A 4 15.60 6.46 -12.24
C ASP A 4 16.31 6.89 -10.95
N LYS A 5 15.86 6.40 -9.78
CA LYS A 5 16.38 6.67 -8.44
C LYS A 5 16.28 8.13 -7.97
N LYS A 6 15.56 8.99 -8.69
CA LYS A 6 15.39 10.42 -8.33
C LYS A 6 14.25 10.66 -7.35
N ARG A 7 13.36 9.69 -7.15
CA ARG A 7 12.21 9.80 -6.24
C ARG A 7 11.94 8.52 -5.46
N PHE A 8 11.41 8.71 -4.26
CA PHE A 8 10.95 7.66 -3.36
C PHE A 8 9.47 7.84 -3.08
N ALA A 9 8.77 6.73 -2.91
CA ALA A 9 7.41 6.71 -2.45
C ALA A 9 7.36 5.83 -1.20
N TYR A 10 6.77 6.34 -0.14
CA TYR A 10 6.48 5.66 1.10
C TYR A 10 4.97 5.51 1.23
N LEU A 11 4.53 4.32 1.57
CA LEU A 11 3.14 3.98 1.83
C LEU A 11 3.07 3.38 3.24
N ALA A 12 2.21 3.92 4.09
CA ALA A 12 2.01 3.37 5.41
C ALA A 12 1.00 2.21 5.38
N TYR A 13 1.24 1.25 6.26
CA TYR A 13 0.36 0.11 6.46
C TYR A 13 -0.76 0.41 7.45
N GLU A 14 -0.48 1.14 8.53
CA GLU A 14 -1.45 1.40 9.61
C GLU A 14 -2.33 2.64 9.37
N CYS A 15 -1.95 3.51 8.43
CA CYS A 15 -2.77 4.60 7.89
C CYS A 15 -2.64 4.68 6.38
N ASP A 16 -3.48 5.47 5.72
CA ASP A 16 -3.37 5.75 4.29
C ASP A 16 -2.37 6.86 3.94
N LEU A 17 -1.26 6.91 4.68
CA LEU A 17 -0.19 7.85 4.39
C LEU A 17 0.51 7.45 3.09
N LEU A 18 0.41 8.30 2.06
CA LEU A 18 1.30 8.35 0.91
C LEU A 18 2.23 9.54 1.08
N SER A 19 3.54 9.29 1.02
CA SER A 19 4.54 10.34 0.97
C SER A 19 5.49 10.11 -0.19
N ILE A 20 5.69 11.12 -1.03
CA ILE A 20 6.66 11.09 -2.13
C ILE A 20 7.75 12.11 -1.84
N GLN A 21 9.00 11.71 -2.01
CA GLN A 21 10.15 12.57 -1.84
C GLN A 21 11.03 12.53 -3.10
N LYS A 22 11.70 13.65 -3.39
CA LYS A 22 12.72 13.74 -4.43
C LYS A 22 14.10 13.80 -3.81
N VAL A 23 15.07 13.20 -4.49
CA VAL A 23 16.48 13.28 -4.13
C VAL A 23 17.02 14.64 -4.50
N VAL A 24 17.55 15.37 -3.53
CA VAL A 24 18.29 16.61 -3.76
C VAL A 24 19.78 16.31 -3.89
N ASN A 25 20.30 15.47 -2.99
CA ASN A 25 21.67 14.96 -2.99
C ASN A 25 21.72 13.67 -2.14
N ASP A 26 22.93 13.13 -1.94
CA ASP A 26 23.16 11.85 -1.27
C ASP A 26 22.67 11.76 0.19
N THR A 27 22.38 12.89 0.84
CA THR A 27 21.96 12.94 2.24
C THR A 27 20.63 13.67 2.44
N CYS A 28 20.04 14.23 1.38
CA CYS A 28 18.88 15.10 1.48
C CYS A 28 17.76 14.68 0.53
N LEU A 29 16.58 14.50 1.12
CA LEU A 29 15.32 14.32 0.41
C LEU A 29 14.42 15.52 0.66
N GLU A 30 13.75 16.01 -0.38
CA GLU A 30 12.70 17.02 -0.27
C GLU A 30 11.33 16.38 -0.45
N SER A 31 10.38 16.75 0.40
CA SER A 31 8.98 16.32 0.24
C SER A 31 8.39 16.89 -1.05
N VAL A 32 7.79 16.02 -1.86
CA VAL A 32 6.95 16.38 -3.00
C VAL A 32 5.49 16.43 -2.55
N VAL A 33 5.02 15.37 -1.87
CA VAL A 33 3.64 15.29 -1.38
C VAL A 33 3.58 14.49 -0.08
N HIS A 34 2.63 14.86 0.77
CA HIS A 34 2.18 14.07 1.92
C HIS A 34 0.64 14.04 1.90
N LEU A 35 0.07 12.88 1.63
CA LEU A 35 -1.37 12.63 1.72
C LEU A 35 -1.63 11.70 2.89
N ASN A 36 -2.54 12.06 3.77
CA ASN A 36 -3.01 11.23 4.86
C ASN A 36 -4.46 11.64 5.14
N THR A 37 -5.42 10.72 5.01
CA THR A 37 -6.84 11.07 5.20
C THR A 37 -7.35 10.68 6.57
N TYR A 38 -6.65 9.78 7.28
CA TYR A 38 -7.00 9.44 8.66
C TYR A 38 -5.79 9.18 9.56
N THR A 39 -5.98 9.41 10.85
CA THR A 39 -5.04 9.02 11.89
C THR A 39 -5.42 7.63 12.39
N PRO A 40 -4.46 6.69 12.54
CA PRO A 40 -4.76 5.39 13.14
C PRO A 40 -5.36 5.55 14.54
N LEU A 41 -6.30 4.69 14.88
CA LEU A 41 -6.83 4.62 16.24
C LEU A 41 -5.90 3.73 17.07
N PHE A 42 -5.55 4.18 18.28
CA PHE A 42 -4.67 3.45 19.18
C PHE A 42 -5.40 3.05 20.45
N GLU A 43 -5.10 1.86 20.95
CA GLU A 43 -5.62 1.32 22.19
C GLU A 43 -4.49 1.13 23.20
N ASN A 44 -4.76 1.52 24.45
CA ASN A 44 -3.83 1.31 25.54
C ASN A 44 -3.80 -0.19 25.90
N GLN A 45 -2.60 -0.77 25.88
CA GLN A 45 -2.32 -2.17 26.25
C GLN A 45 -1.32 -2.24 27.41
N SER A 46 -1.22 -1.15 28.17
CA SER A 46 -0.31 -1.02 29.28
C SER A 46 -0.78 -1.88 30.44
N THR A 47 0.18 -2.53 31.08
CA THR A 47 0.03 -3.16 32.38
C THR A 47 0.73 -2.31 33.43
N ASN A 48 0.70 -2.75 34.69
CA ASN A 48 1.44 -2.06 35.76
C ASN A 48 2.98 -2.12 35.57
N GLU A 49 3.47 -3.03 34.72
CA GLU A 49 4.92 -3.24 34.50
C GLU A 49 5.40 -2.70 33.15
N VAL A 50 4.49 -2.56 32.18
CA VAL A 50 4.84 -2.21 30.79
C VAL A 50 3.89 -1.14 30.28
N SER A 51 4.44 -0.06 29.74
CA SER A 51 3.68 0.90 28.94
C SER A 51 3.68 0.48 27.47
N SER A 52 2.50 0.20 26.91
CA SER A 52 2.37 -0.18 25.49
C SER A 52 1.06 0.29 24.87
N VAL A 53 1.09 0.50 23.56
CA VAL A 53 -0.07 0.86 22.73
C VAL A 53 -0.10 -0.02 21.50
N ASN A 54 -1.29 -0.46 21.10
CA ASN A 54 -1.51 -1.16 19.85
C ASN A 54 -2.40 -0.32 18.93
N VAL A 55 -2.31 -0.56 17.63
CA VAL A 55 -3.33 -0.06 16.69
C VAL A 55 -4.61 -0.83 16.93
N SER A 56 -5.71 -0.10 17.12
CA SER A 56 -7.05 -0.63 17.33
C SER A 56 -7.50 -1.53 16.17
N THR A 57 -8.31 -2.55 16.47
CA THR A 57 -8.96 -3.36 15.43
C THR A 57 -9.99 -2.59 14.61
N ASP A 58 -10.47 -1.47 15.15
CA ASP A 58 -11.43 -0.58 14.52
C ASP A 58 -10.74 0.49 13.65
N SER A 59 -9.40 0.57 13.70
CA SER A 59 -8.63 1.39 12.77
C SER A 59 -8.62 0.73 11.39
N PRO A 60 -9.02 1.45 10.32
CA PRO A 60 -8.89 0.93 8.97
C PRO A 60 -7.41 0.72 8.61
N LYS A 61 -7.14 -0.29 7.79
CA LYS A 61 -5.79 -0.55 7.27
C LYS A 61 -5.52 0.28 6.02
N GLY A 62 -4.31 0.80 5.92
CA GLY A 62 -3.87 1.64 4.82
C GLY A 62 -3.47 0.82 3.60
N PHE A 63 -2.28 1.12 3.08
CA PHE A 63 -1.74 0.47 1.91
C PHE A 63 -1.06 -0.84 2.28
N LEU A 64 -1.52 -1.94 1.68
CA LEU A 64 -0.90 -3.25 1.85
C LEU A 64 0.45 -3.30 1.13
N ARG A 65 0.52 -2.81 -0.11
CA ARG A 65 1.72 -2.89 -0.96
C ARG A 65 1.79 -1.72 -1.93
N GLY A 66 3.02 -1.37 -2.31
CA GLY A 66 3.32 -0.37 -3.33
C GLY A 66 4.20 -0.96 -4.44
N VAL A 67 3.93 -0.57 -5.68
CA VAL A 67 4.79 -0.85 -6.84
C VAL A 67 5.10 0.48 -7.53
N ALA A 68 6.38 0.70 -7.83
CA ALA A 68 6.85 1.90 -8.50
C ALA A 68 7.30 1.54 -9.92
N THR A 69 6.78 2.27 -10.90
CA THR A 69 7.22 2.23 -12.30
C THR A 69 7.87 3.56 -12.66
N GLU A 70 8.32 3.70 -13.91
CA GLU A 70 8.83 4.99 -14.39
C GLU A 70 7.77 6.08 -14.36
N ASN A 71 6.50 5.72 -14.56
CA ASN A 71 5.42 6.70 -14.69
C ASN A 71 4.63 6.88 -13.39
N TYR A 72 4.44 5.81 -12.62
CA TYR A 72 3.45 5.80 -11.55
C TYR A 72 3.89 5.08 -10.27
N VAL A 73 3.13 5.33 -9.21
CA VAL A 73 3.11 4.57 -7.97
C VAL A 73 1.74 3.90 -7.86
N TYR A 74 1.72 2.57 -7.87
CA TYR A 74 0.53 1.75 -7.65
C TYR A 74 0.48 1.36 -6.18
N ALA A 75 -0.62 1.65 -5.51
CA ALA A 75 -0.81 1.40 -4.09
C ALA A 75 -2.05 0.51 -3.89
N LEU A 76 -1.84 -0.73 -3.46
CA LEU A 76 -2.90 -1.66 -3.09
C LEU A 76 -3.46 -1.23 -1.73
N TYR A 77 -4.68 -0.71 -1.72
CA TYR A 77 -5.33 -0.11 -0.56
C TYR A 77 -6.38 -1.04 0.05
N SER A 78 -6.28 -1.28 1.35
CA SER A 78 -7.26 -2.11 2.08
C SER A 78 -8.50 -1.30 2.46
N GLY A 79 -8.33 -0.25 3.27
CA GLY A 79 -9.43 0.48 3.89
C GLY A 79 -10.29 -0.36 4.84
N GLN A 80 -9.99 -1.66 4.99
CA GLN A 80 -10.79 -2.59 5.77
C GLN A 80 -10.43 -2.52 7.27
N ILE A 81 -11.40 -2.87 8.10
CA ILE A 81 -11.26 -3.06 9.55
C ILE A 81 -11.35 -4.55 9.92
N GLY A 82 -11.01 -4.90 11.16
CA GLY A 82 -11.19 -6.26 11.69
C GLY A 82 -10.40 -7.34 10.94
N LYS A 83 -11.05 -8.48 10.64
CA LYS A 83 -10.40 -9.68 10.09
C LYS A 83 -9.95 -9.53 8.62
N ASN A 84 -10.62 -8.67 7.86
CA ASN A 84 -10.34 -8.48 6.43
C ASN A 84 -9.24 -7.44 6.16
N LYS A 85 -8.67 -6.84 7.21
CA LYS A 85 -7.66 -5.78 7.10
C LYS A 85 -6.42 -6.16 6.28
N ALA A 86 -6.10 -7.45 6.20
CA ALA A 86 -4.92 -7.96 5.51
C ALA A 86 -5.12 -8.24 4.01
N ILE A 87 -6.31 -7.99 3.46
CA ILE A 87 -6.63 -8.19 2.03
C ILE A 87 -7.22 -6.91 1.42
N ALA A 88 -7.05 -6.76 0.11
CA ALA A 88 -7.51 -5.60 -0.65
C ALA A 88 -7.84 -5.97 -2.09
N ASN A 89 -8.72 -5.18 -2.72
CA ASN A 89 -9.01 -5.27 -4.15
C ASN A 89 -8.95 -3.91 -4.86
N GLU A 90 -8.68 -2.81 -4.15
CA GLU A 90 -8.54 -1.48 -4.75
C GLU A 90 -7.06 -1.12 -4.93
N VAL A 91 -6.70 -0.66 -6.13
CA VAL A 91 -5.37 -0.14 -6.44
C VAL A 91 -5.50 1.31 -6.87
N TYR A 92 -4.93 2.21 -6.06
CA TYR A 92 -4.81 3.62 -6.39
C TYR A 92 -3.50 3.84 -7.15
N VAL A 93 -3.58 4.60 -8.24
CA VAL A 93 -2.42 4.91 -9.08
C VAL A 93 -2.17 6.40 -9.00
N PHE A 94 -0.97 6.76 -8.56
CA PHE A 94 -0.53 8.13 -8.42
C PHE A 94 0.60 8.41 -9.41
N ASP A 95 0.66 9.62 -9.94
CA ASP A 95 1.89 10.08 -10.57
C ASP A 95 2.94 10.45 -9.52
N TRP A 96 4.15 10.72 -9.99
CA TRP A 96 5.26 11.08 -9.11
C TRP A 96 5.12 12.47 -8.45
N GLU A 97 4.11 13.26 -8.80
CA GLU A 97 3.75 14.51 -8.09
C GLU A 97 2.66 14.27 -7.03
N GLY A 98 2.23 13.02 -6.83
CA GLY A 98 1.22 12.65 -5.85
C GLY A 98 -0.22 12.85 -6.31
N ARG A 99 -0.45 13.15 -7.58
CA ARG A 99 -1.82 13.30 -8.12
C ARG A 99 -2.38 11.92 -8.39
N ALA A 100 -3.62 11.67 -7.96
CA ALA A 100 -4.35 10.46 -8.29
C ALA A 100 -4.68 10.46 -9.80
N VAL A 101 -4.22 9.43 -10.52
CA VAL A 101 -4.37 9.26 -11.97
C VAL A 101 -5.53 8.33 -12.28
N LYS A 102 -5.57 7.17 -11.62
CA LYS A 102 -6.63 6.18 -11.80
C LYS A 102 -6.85 5.35 -10.53
N ARG A 103 -8.05 4.78 -10.43
CA ARG A 103 -8.40 3.74 -9.45
C ARG A 103 -8.79 2.48 -10.19
N VAL A 104 -8.13 1.37 -9.87
CA VAL A 104 -8.44 0.04 -10.42
C VAL A 104 -9.13 -0.77 -9.32
N ILE A 105 -10.31 -1.30 -9.63
CA ILE A 105 -11.05 -2.20 -8.75
C ILE A 105 -10.93 -3.61 -9.33
N LEU A 106 -10.31 -4.51 -8.58
CA LEU A 106 -10.12 -5.90 -8.97
C LEU A 106 -11.34 -6.74 -8.57
N ASP A 107 -11.63 -7.79 -9.33
CA ASP A 107 -12.70 -8.76 -9.04
C ASP A 107 -12.30 -9.76 -7.93
N ARG A 108 -11.04 -9.72 -7.49
CA ARG A 108 -10.46 -10.59 -6.46
C ARG A 108 -9.80 -9.77 -5.36
N TRP A 109 -9.84 -10.34 -4.16
CA TRP A 109 -9.12 -9.83 -3.00
C TRP A 109 -7.76 -10.52 -2.89
N GLY A 110 -6.71 -9.73 -2.72
CA GLY A 110 -5.35 -10.24 -2.58
C GLY A 110 -4.54 -9.47 -1.56
N ILE A 111 -3.29 -9.88 -1.42
CA ILE A 111 -2.37 -9.40 -0.38
C ILE A 111 -1.16 -8.67 -0.96
N CYS A 112 -0.92 -8.81 -2.27
CA CYS A 112 0.20 -8.20 -2.96
C CYS A 112 -0.11 -7.98 -4.44
N ILE A 113 0.54 -6.98 -5.03
CA ILE A 113 0.48 -6.71 -6.46
C ILE A 113 1.90 -6.61 -7.03
N SER A 114 2.02 -6.83 -8.33
CA SER A 114 3.14 -6.45 -9.17
C SER A 114 2.60 -5.76 -10.42
N VAL A 115 3.39 -4.89 -11.03
CA VAL A 115 3.06 -4.20 -12.29
C VAL A 115 4.26 -4.30 -13.21
N ASP A 116 4.04 -4.52 -14.50
CA ASP A 116 5.13 -4.52 -15.47
C ASP A 116 5.72 -3.11 -15.71
N SER A 117 6.89 -3.06 -16.33
CA SER A 117 7.60 -1.80 -16.58
C SER A 117 6.90 -0.87 -17.57
N ASN A 118 5.95 -1.39 -18.35
CA ASN A 118 5.24 -0.65 -19.38
C ASN A 118 3.90 -0.10 -18.88
N ASP A 119 3.55 -0.36 -17.61
CA ASP A 119 2.26 0.04 -17.02
C ASP A 119 1.05 -0.64 -17.70
N GLU A 120 1.26 -1.78 -18.36
CA GLU A 120 0.27 -2.48 -19.17
C GLU A 120 -0.39 -3.65 -18.43
N ARG A 121 0.32 -4.28 -17.49
CA ARG A 121 -0.20 -5.44 -16.76
C ARG A 121 0.02 -5.32 -15.27
N LEU A 122 -1.03 -5.64 -14.52
CA LEU A 122 -0.98 -5.80 -13.06
C LEU A 122 -1.23 -7.25 -12.71
N CYS A 123 -0.43 -7.85 -11.85
CA CYS A 123 -0.69 -9.18 -11.30
C CYS A 123 -0.96 -9.10 -9.80
N LEU A 124 -2.06 -9.70 -9.35
CA LEU A 124 -2.49 -9.81 -7.96
C LEU A 124 -2.10 -11.19 -7.42
N MET A 125 -1.50 -11.21 -6.23
CA MET A 125 -1.30 -12.43 -5.45
C MET A 125 -2.42 -12.59 -4.42
N THR A 126 -3.17 -13.68 -4.51
CA THR A 126 -4.15 -14.09 -3.49
C THR A 126 -3.54 -15.16 -2.59
N LYS A 127 -4.10 -15.30 -1.39
CA LYS A 127 -3.73 -16.31 -0.41
C LYS A 127 -4.98 -17.05 0.01
N GLU A 128 -4.96 -18.37 -0.13
CA GLU A 128 -6.01 -19.27 0.33
C GLU A 128 -5.44 -20.18 1.42
N THR A 129 -6.29 -20.54 2.38
CA THR A 129 -5.94 -21.49 3.43
C THR A 129 -6.93 -22.65 3.36
N ASP A 130 -6.42 -23.83 3.01
CA ASP A 130 -7.20 -25.06 2.88
C ASP A 130 -6.54 -26.15 3.72
N GLY A 131 -7.27 -26.73 4.67
CA GLY A 131 -6.74 -27.76 5.58
C GLY A 131 -5.53 -27.35 6.44
N GLY A 132 -5.25 -26.05 6.57
CA GLY A 132 -4.06 -25.53 7.27
C GLY A 132 -2.83 -25.31 6.38
N GLU A 133 -2.90 -25.67 5.09
CA GLU A 133 -1.89 -25.31 4.09
C GLU A 133 -2.20 -23.96 3.45
N GLU A 134 -1.16 -23.15 3.25
CA GLU A 134 -1.28 -21.88 2.53
C GLU A 134 -0.98 -22.09 1.05
N ARG A 135 -1.91 -21.68 0.18
CA ARG A 135 -1.74 -21.67 -1.28
C ARG A 135 -1.77 -20.25 -1.81
N TYR A 136 -0.87 -19.96 -2.73
CA TYR A 136 -0.75 -18.65 -3.36
C TYR A 136 -1.11 -18.76 -4.85
N HIS A 137 -2.02 -17.91 -5.31
CA HIS A 137 -2.42 -17.83 -6.71
C HIS A 137 -2.13 -16.44 -7.26
N TYR A 138 -1.79 -16.38 -8.55
CA TYR A 138 -1.44 -15.13 -9.24
C TYR A 138 -2.40 -14.91 -10.41
N TYR A 139 -3.04 -13.75 -10.44
CA TYR A 139 -3.99 -13.36 -11.48
C TYR A 139 -3.55 -12.05 -12.11
N CYS A 140 -3.43 -12.02 -13.43
CA CYS A 140 -2.97 -10.83 -14.14
C CYS A 140 -4.11 -10.16 -14.92
N TYR A 141 -4.09 -8.85 -14.92
CA TYR A 141 -5.08 -7.95 -15.51
C TYR A 141 -4.37 -7.04 -16.50
N GLN A 142 -4.99 -6.82 -17.65
CA GLN A 142 -4.56 -5.76 -18.56
C GLN A 142 -5.04 -4.42 -18.01
N LEU A 143 -4.13 -3.46 -17.92
CA LEU A 143 -4.42 -2.08 -17.58
C LEU A 143 -4.70 -1.35 -18.90
N ASN A 144 -5.91 -0.81 -19.03
CA ASN A 144 -6.29 0.10 -20.11
C ASN A 144 -5.90 1.54 -19.76
#